data_AF-A0A820E407-F1
#
_entry.id   AF-A0A820E407-F1
#
_cell.length_a   1.000
_cell.length_b   1.000
_cell.length_c   1.000
_cell.angle_alpha   90.00
_cell.angle_beta   90.00
_cell.angle_gamma   90.00
#
_symmetry.space_group_name_H-M   'P 1'
#
loop_
_entity.id
_entity.type
_entity.pdbx_description
1 polymer ?
#
loop_
_entity_poly.entity_id
_entity_poly.type
_entity_poly.pdbx_seq_one_letter_code
_entity_poly.pdbx_strand_id
1 'polypeptide(L)'
;MGVGVDVNILSTPTALCPAANTLNSKEALTITFGSGATQYSSATQYSSATPAAFGFTTTYQQIFNGLNGIVNNGQFAFVTTVSPVASSWHQDTVDHTPNDDTTTTHGYMMFVNAKETPDDVFRMTINNLCIGSRYEFSVYLANIAKKGTNLTPPNIKFEVQTATTPNTLLGTVATGDIPAYATLAWSNYGMSFIAMTSSVILSMISNASGGGGNDLIVDDITLR
;
A
#
# COMPACT_ATOMS: atom_id res chain seq x y z
N MET A 1 11.16 -23.19 -4.06
CA MET A 1 10.10 -22.84 -5.03
C MET A 1 10.04 -21.33 -5.08
N GLY A 2 10.22 -20.72 -6.25
CA GLY A 2 10.23 -19.26 -6.38
C GLY A 2 8.83 -18.72 -6.16
N VAL A 3 8.71 -17.74 -5.25
CA VAL A 3 7.48 -16.99 -5.02
C VAL A 3 7.30 -16.04 -6.21
N GLY A 4 6.17 -16.15 -6.92
CA GLY A 4 5.85 -15.28 -8.05
C GLY A 4 5.59 -13.86 -7.56
N VAL A 5 6.32 -12.89 -8.10
CA VAL A 5 6.04 -11.47 -7.92
C VAL A 5 5.05 -11.09 -9.01
N ASP A 6 3.77 -11.01 -8.66
CA ASP A 6 2.73 -10.54 -9.58
C ASP A 6 2.76 -9.01 -9.62
N VAL A 7 3.66 -8.49 -10.45
CA VAL A 7 3.70 -7.08 -10.82
C VAL A 7 3.23 -6.97 -12.24
N ASN A 8 1.95 -6.65 -12.40
CA ASN A 8 1.40 -6.33 -13.71
C ASN A 8 1.67 -4.84 -14.02
N ILE A 9 2.96 -4.46 -14.05
CA ILE A 9 3.36 -3.29 -14.82
C ILE A 9 3.22 -3.75 -16.27
N LEU A 10 2.42 -3.04 -17.07
CA LEU A 10 2.42 -3.21 -18.52
C LEU A 10 3.85 -2.99 -19.02
N SER A 11 4.62 -4.07 -19.11
CA SER A 11 6.08 -4.11 -19.29
C SER A 11 6.50 -3.91 -20.75
N THR A 12 5.57 -3.45 -21.58
CA THR A 12 5.83 -3.01 -22.95
C THR A 12 5.90 -1.48 -22.98
N PRO A 13 6.77 -0.87 -23.81
CA PRO A 13 6.83 0.58 -24.00
C PRO A 13 5.64 1.10 -24.82
N THR A 14 4.47 0.48 -24.69
CA THR A 14 3.22 1.03 -25.19
C THR A 14 2.82 2.13 -24.23
N ALA A 15 2.80 3.36 -24.74
CA ALA A 15 2.23 4.50 -24.04
C ALA A 15 0.92 4.09 -23.35
N LEU A 16 0.66 4.62 -22.15
CA LEU A 16 -0.65 4.51 -21.51
C LEU A 16 -1.76 5.22 -22.32
N CYS A 17 -1.41 5.75 -23.49
CA CYS A 17 -2.27 6.51 -24.37
C CYS A 17 -2.87 5.58 -25.40
N PRO A 18 -4.15 5.21 -25.26
CA PRO A 18 -4.84 4.63 -26.39
C PRO A 18 -4.92 5.67 -27.50
N ALA A 19 -4.95 5.22 -28.74
CA ALA A 19 -5.45 6.05 -29.84
C ALA A 19 -6.84 6.56 -29.43
N ALA A 20 -7.11 7.85 -29.65
CA ALA A 20 -8.37 8.49 -29.31
C ALA A 20 -9.55 7.59 -29.75
N ASN A 21 -10.27 7.00 -28.78
CA ASN A 21 -11.55 6.26 -28.89
C ASN A 21 -11.65 4.87 -28.20
N THR A 22 -10.74 4.45 -27.32
CA THR A 22 -11.04 3.33 -26.40
C THR A 22 -11.10 3.80 -24.94
N LEU A 23 -12.28 4.29 -24.55
CA LEU A 23 -12.66 4.69 -23.18
C LEU A 23 -12.98 3.46 -22.30
N ASN A 24 -12.06 2.51 -22.23
CA ASN A 24 -12.14 1.48 -21.20
C ASN A 24 -11.08 1.82 -20.16
N SER A 25 -11.48 1.89 -18.89
CA SER A 25 -10.60 2.12 -17.73
C SER A 25 -9.51 1.04 -17.71
N LYS A 26 -8.41 1.31 -18.40
CA LYS A 26 -7.28 0.41 -18.47
C LYS A 26 -6.45 0.67 -17.22
N GLU A 27 -6.43 -0.31 -16.33
CA GLU A 27 -5.53 -0.29 -15.19
C GLU A 27 -4.09 -0.13 -15.67
N ALA A 28 -3.45 0.96 -15.25
CA ALA A 28 -2.09 1.31 -15.62
C ALA A 28 -1.06 0.65 -14.71
N LEU A 29 -1.46 0.36 -13.47
CA LEU A 29 -0.65 -0.28 -12.44
C LEU A 29 -1.56 -0.95 -11.41
N THR A 30 -1.16 -2.14 -10.97
CA THR A 30 -1.71 -2.85 -9.79
C THR A 30 -0.54 -3.43 -9.00
N ILE A 31 -0.55 -3.26 -7.67
CA ILE A 31 0.39 -3.90 -6.75
C ILE A 31 -0.41 -4.60 -5.65
N THR A 32 -0.32 -5.93 -5.62
CA THR A 32 -0.99 -6.83 -4.65
C THR A 32 0.00 -7.57 -3.76
N PHE A 33 1.29 -7.18 -3.82
CA PHE A 33 2.41 -7.80 -3.10
C PHE A 33 2.64 -9.33 -3.31
N GLY A 34 1.90 -9.95 -4.23
CA GLY A 34 2.00 -11.37 -4.59
C GLY A 34 1.36 -12.29 -3.55
N SER A 35 1.60 -13.60 -3.69
CA SER A 35 0.99 -14.62 -2.84
C SER A 35 2.02 -15.31 -1.93
N GLY A 36 1.64 -15.59 -0.68
CA GLY A 36 2.42 -16.31 0.32
C GLY A 36 2.14 -17.82 0.37
N ALA A 37 2.36 -18.44 1.53
CA ALA A 37 2.15 -19.88 1.71
C ALA A 37 0.69 -20.19 2.14
N THR A 38 0.24 -21.41 1.84
CA THR A 38 -1.08 -21.93 2.22
C THR A 38 -1.25 -22.24 3.72
N GLN A 39 -0.19 -22.11 4.53
CA GLN A 39 -0.24 -22.32 5.97
C GLN A 39 0.46 -21.20 6.71
N TYR A 40 -0.16 -20.73 7.79
CA TYR A 40 0.43 -19.77 8.71
C TYR A 40 1.50 -20.43 9.58
N SER A 41 2.72 -19.94 9.46
CA SER A 41 3.76 -20.10 10.47
C SER A 41 4.60 -18.83 10.53
N SER A 42 5.25 -18.58 11.67
CA SER A 42 6.17 -17.44 11.81
C SER A 42 7.28 -17.40 10.75
N ALA A 43 7.61 -18.56 10.15
CA ALA A 43 8.58 -18.68 9.06
C ALA A 43 8.00 -18.43 7.66
N THR A 44 6.68 -18.45 7.50
CA THR A 44 6.00 -18.34 6.19
C THR A 44 5.10 -17.11 6.08
N GLN A 45 4.88 -16.40 7.19
CA GLN A 45 4.13 -15.16 7.24
C GLN A 45 4.80 -14.03 6.44
N TYR A 46 6.14 -13.98 6.37
CA TYR A 46 6.88 -12.87 5.78
C TYR A 46 7.29 -13.16 4.33
N SER A 47 7.06 -12.21 3.42
CA SER A 47 7.62 -12.28 2.07
C SER A 47 9.11 -11.93 2.07
N SER A 48 9.87 -12.58 1.18
CA SER A 48 11.25 -12.18 0.86
C SER A 48 11.33 -11.06 -0.19
N ALA A 49 10.20 -10.66 -0.79
CA ALA A 49 10.17 -9.58 -1.77
C ALA A 49 10.52 -8.23 -1.12
N THR A 50 11.11 -7.32 -1.89
CA THR A 50 11.43 -5.95 -1.45
C THR A 50 10.58 -4.94 -2.22
N PRO A 51 10.43 -3.69 -1.76
CA PRO A 51 9.72 -2.63 -2.50
C PRO A 51 10.17 -2.50 -3.95
N ALA A 52 11.47 -2.70 -4.21
CA ALA A 52 12.05 -2.65 -5.55
C ALA A 52 11.47 -3.72 -6.50
N ALA A 53 11.05 -4.88 -5.98
CA ALA A 53 10.37 -5.91 -6.77
C ALA A 53 9.05 -5.40 -7.35
N PHE A 54 8.39 -4.46 -6.65
CA PHE A 54 7.12 -3.84 -7.02
C PHE A 54 7.29 -2.42 -7.61
N GLY A 55 8.54 -1.98 -7.84
CA GLY A 55 8.84 -0.70 -8.49
C GLY A 55 8.68 0.56 -7.62
N PHE A 56 8.52 0.42 -6.30
CA PHE A 56 8.40 1.56 -5.38
C PHE A 56 9.55 1.62 -4.37
N THR A 57 9.67 2.75 -3.69
CA THR A 57 10.56 2.96 -2.54
C THR A 57 9.78 3.41 -1.31
N THR A 58 10.37 3.23 -0.14
CA THR A 58 9.85 3.66 1.15
C THR A 58 11.01 4.09 2.03
N THR A 59 10.75 4.95 3.00
CA THR A 59 11.71 5.34 4.03
C THR A 59 11.62 4.48 5.28
N TYR A 60 10.67 3.55 5.33
CA TYR A 60 10.50 2.59 6.41
C TYR A 60 11.51 1.44 6.26
N GLN A 61 12.02 0.92 7.38
CA GLN A 61 12.93 -0.22 7.38
C GLN A 61 12.15 -1.52 7.19
N GLN A 62 12.46 -2.28 6.14
CA GLN A 62 11.87 -3.60 5.95
C GLN A 62 12.42 -4.60 6.96
N ILE A 63 11.54 -5.43 7.54
CA ILE A 63 11.92 -6.65 8.26
C ILE A 63 11.41 -7.89 7.53
N PHE A 64 12.19 -8.98 7.60
CA PHE A 64 11.85 -10.28 7.02
C PHE A 64 11.52 -11.33 8.08
N ASN A 65 11.72 -10.99 9.35
CA ASN A 65 11.39 -11.79 10.51
C ASN A 65 11.17 -10.88 11.73
N GLY A 66 9.93 -10.81 12.21
CA GLY A 66 9.68 -10.20 13.52
C GLY A 66 10.00 -11.22 14.62
N LEU A 67 10.79 -10.85 15.62
CA LEU A 67 10.80 -11.61 16.88
C LEU A 67 9.37 -11.57 17.44
N ASN A 68 8.73 -12.75 17.54
CA ASN A 68 7.30 -12.88 17.87
C ASN A 68 6.35 -12.11 16.92
N GLY A 69 6.77 -11.85 15.68
CA GLY A 69 5.94 -11.18 14.67
C GLY A 69 5.75 -9.67 14.85
N ILE A 70 6.57 -9.02 15.69
CA ILE A 70 6.52 -7.57 15.94
C ILE A 70 7.14 -6.81 14.77
N VAL A 71 6.41 -5.81 14.26
CA VAL A 71 6.93 -4.73 13.42
C VAL A 71 7.08 -3.50 14.32
N ASN A 72 8.29 -2.96 14.49
CA ASN A 72 8.54 -1.81 15.37
C ASN A 72 8.33 -0.47 14.66
N ASN A 73 8.25 0.60 15.44
CA ASN A 73 8.13 1.98 14.96
C ASN A 73 9.14 2.30 13.84
N GLY A 74 8.64 2.75 12.69
CA GLY A 74 9.45 3.06 11.51
C GLY A 74 9.84 1.83 10.68
N GLN A 75 9.23 0.68 10.93
CA GLN A 75 9.43 -0.55 10.17
C GLN A 75 8.19 -0.94 9.38
N PHE A 76 8.39 -1.80 8.38
CA PHE A 76 7.32 -2.46 7.66
C PHE A 76 7.70 -3.90 7.32
N ALA A 77 6.70 -4.70 6.94
CA ALA A 77 6.89 -6.02 6.36
C ALA A 77 5.77 -6.33 5.37
N PHE A 78 6.06 -7.17 4.38
CA PHE A 78 5.01 -7.83 3.60
C PHE A 78 4.63 -9.13 4.32
N VAL A 79 3.37 -9.22 4.73
CA VAL A 79 2.87 -10.30 5.59
C VAL A 79 1.55 -10.85 5.08
N THR A 80 1.30 -12.14 5.29
CA THR A 80 -0.01 -12.77 4.97
C THR A 80 -1.07 -12.55 6.05
N THR A 81 -0.66 -12.06 7.23
CA THR A 81 -1.56 -11.77 8.35
C THR A 81 -0.92 -10.81 9.34
N VAL A 82 -1.72 -10.10 10.14
CA VAL A 82 -1.22 -9.30 11.27
C VAL A 82 -0.92 -10.22 12.46
N SER A 83 0.31 -10.17 12.97
CA SER A 83 0.75 -11.04 14.07
C SER A 83 -0.01 -10.76 15.38
N PRO A 84 -0.34 -11.80 16.20
CA PRO A 84 -1.18 -11.66 17.40
C PRO A 84 -0.48 -11.05 18.63
N VAL A 85 0.47 -10.15 18.43
CA VAL A 85 1.36 -9.66 19.51
C VAL A 85 0.63 -8.75 20.51
N ALA A 86 -0.33 -7.96 20.04
CA ALA A 86 -1.11 -7.05 20.87
C ALA A 86 -2.59 -7.42 20.87
N SER A 87 -3.20 -7.50 22.05
CA SER A 87 -4.64 -7.77 22.18
C SER A 87 -5.51 -6.65 21.62
N SER A 88 -4.96 -5.42 21.56
CA SER A 88 -5.56 -4.23 20.97
C SER A 88 -5.60 -4.25 19.44
N TRP A 89 -4.90 -5.17 18.79
CA TRP A 89 -4.87 -5.28 17.33
C TRP A 89 -5.76 -6.43 16.84
N HIS A 90 -6.28 -6.29 15.63
CA HIS A 90 -6.89 -7.38 14.89
C HIS A 90 -5.85 -8.48 14.62
N GLN A 91 -6.27 -9.73 14.83
CA GLN A 91 -5.43 -10.93 14.70
C GLN A 91 -6.04 -11.83 13.62
N ASP A 92 -5.24 -12.69 13.00
CA ASP A 92 -5.67 -13.66 11.98
C ASP A 92 -6.47 -13.00 10.84
N THR A 93 -6.01 -11.82 10.44
CA THR A 93 -6.58 -11.07 9.32
C THR A 93 -6.01 -11.59 8.01
N VAL A 94 -6.87 -11.68 6.99
CA VAL A 94 -6.47 -11.98 5.61
C VAL A 94 -6.22 -10.69 4.85
N ASP A 95 -5.43 -10.77 3.79
CA ASP A 95 -5.19 -9.67 2.87
C ASP A 95 -6.47 -9.27 2.10
N HIS A 96 -6.39 -8.27 1.23
CA HIS A 96 -7.55 -7.77 0.47
C HIS A 96 -7.72 -8.46 -0.90
N THR A 97 -7.11 -9.62 -1.15
CA THR A 97 -7.33 -10.35 -2.41
C THR A 97 -8.70 -11.07 -2.43
N PRO A 98 -9.53 -10.91 -3.49
CA PRO A 98 -10.78 -11.65 -3.62
C PRO A 98 -10.59 -13.17 -3.66
N ASN A 99 -11.38 -13.89 -2.86
CA ASN A 99 -11.36 -15.35 -2.68
C ASN A 99 -10.16 -15.91 -1.90
N ASP A 100 -9.44 -15.09 -1.14
CA ASP A 100 -8.59 -15.63 -0.09
C ASP A 100 -9.47 -16.07 1.10
N ASP A 101 -9.70 -17.38 1.21
CA ASP A 101 -10.23 -17.97 2.44
C ASP A 101 -9.07 -18.63 3.20
N THR A 102 -9.27 -18.91 4.49
CA THR A 102 -8.23 -19.47 5.38
C THR A 102 -7.73 -20.87 4.97
N THR A 103 -8.16 -21.39 3.83
CA THR A 103 -7.81 -22.69 3.24
C THR A 103 -7.06 -22.57 1.90
N THR A 104 -6.88 -21.35 1.37
CA THR A 104 -6.15 -21.06 0.11
C THR A 104 -4.76 -20.43 0.32
N THR A 105 -4.06 -20.15 -0.78
CA THR A 105 -2.79 -19.41 -0.76
C THR A 105 -3.06 -17.95 -0.41
N HIS A 106 -2.70 -17.54 0.80
CA HIS A 106 -2.91 -16.16 1.27
C HIS A 106 -2.10 -15.15 0.46
N GLY A 107 -2.69 -14.01 0.10
CA GLY A 107 -1.96 -12.90 -0.48
C GLY A 107 -1.05 -12.23 0.56
N TYR A 108 -0.07 -11.46 0.09
CA TYR A 108 0.70 -10.59 0.97
C TYR A 108 0.03 -9.22 1.02
N MET A 109 0.04 -8.60 2.19
CA MET A 109 -0.26 -7.19 2.39
C MET A 109 0.97 -6.50 3.01
N MET A 110 1.08 -5.19 2.84
CA MET A 110 2.11 -4.41 3.50
C MET A 110 1.63 -3.94 4.88
N PHE A 111 2.23 -4.47 5.95
CA PHE A 111 2.02 -4.01 7.32
C PHE A 111 3.07 -2.96 7.67
N VAL A 112 2.61 -1.76 8.02
CA VAL A 112 3.42 -0.59 8.37
C VAL A 112 3.18 -0.22 9.84
N ASN A 113 4.26 -0.13 10.61
CA ASN A 113 4.25 0.53 11.92
C ASN A 113 4.77 1.96 11.76
N ALA A 114 3.85 2.91 11.64
CA ALA A 114 4.16 4.26 11.23
C ALA A 114 4.94 5.01 12.33
N LYS A 115 6.02 5.70 11.96
CA LYS A 115 6.78 6.50 12.94
C LYS A 115 6.11 7.85 13.23
N GLU A 116 6.50 8.49 14.33
CA GLU A 116 5.89 9.75 14.78
C GLU A 116 6.07 10.92 13.80
N THR A 117 7.13 10.92 13.01
CA THR A 117 7.37 11.95 11.99
C THR A 117 6.78 11.51 10.65
N PRO A 118 6.07 12.40 9.93
CA PRO A 118 5.58 12.09 8.60
C PRO A 118 6.67 11.61 7.66
N ASP A 119 6.42 10.50 6.95
CA ASP A 119 7.39 9.94 6.02
C ASP A 119 6.74 9.04 4.94
N ASP A 120 7.47 8.80 3.86
CA ASP A 120 7.01 8.05 2.69
C ASP A 120 6.82 6.55 3.01
N VAL A 121 5.56 6.16 3.22
CA VAL A 121 5.14 4.75 3.25
C VAL A 121 5.30 4.13 1.86
N PHE A 122 4.99 4.88 0.82
CA PHE A 122 5.14 4.49 -0.58
C PHE A 122 5.56 5.69 -1.42
N ARG A 123 6.50 5.50 -2.32
CA ARG A 123 6.91 6.46 -3.33
C ARG A 123 7.22 5.74 -4.64
N MET A 124 6.59 6.14 -5.73
CA MET A 124 6.80 5.53 -7.05
C MET A 124 6.77 6.58 -8.16
N THR A 125 7.75 6.50 -9.07
CA THR A 125 7.74 7.30 -10.30
C THR A 125 7.00 6.54 -11.39
N ILE A 126 5.95 7.15 -11.94
CA ILE A 126 5.19 6.62 -13.07
C ILE A 126 5.55 7.41 -14.32
N ASN A 127 5.86 6.69 -15.40
CA ASN A 127 6.24 7.26 -16.68
C ASN A 127 5.20 6.94 -17.76
N ASN A 128 5.35 7.55 -18.93
CA ASN A 128 4.52 7.31 -20.11
C ASN A 128 3.03 7.63 -19.89
N LEU A 129 2.72 8.58 -19.00
CA LEU A 129 1.37 9.10 -18.80
C LEU A 129 0.93 9.96 -19.98
N CYS A 130 -0.38 10.01 -20.18
CA CYS A 130 -1.02 10.80 -21.21
C CYS A 130 -1.33 12.18 -20.68
N ILE A 131 -0.58 13.16 -21.17
CA ILE A 131 -0.78 14.56 -20.78
C ILE A 131 -2.23 14.98 -21.07
N GLY A 132 -2.87 15.61 -20.09
CA GLY A 132 -4.28 16.02 -20.13
C GLY A 132 -5.28 14.95 -19.73
N SER A 133 -4.86 13.70 -19.51
CA SER A 133 -5.75 12.64 -19.03
C SER A 133 -5.93 12.70 -17.51
N ARG A 134 -7.13 12.33 -17.05
CA ARG A 134 -7.43 12.13 -15.63
C ARG A 134 -7.02 10.73 -15.23
N TYR A 135 -6.23 10.63 -14.17
CA TYR A 135 -5.87 9.38 -13.52
C TYR A 135 -6.46 9.32 -12.12
N GLU A 136 -6.67 8.12 -11.61
CA GLU A 136 -7.02 7.86 -10.21
C GLU A 136 -5.97 6.95 -9.57
N PHE A 137 -5.34 7.48 -8.52
CA PHE A 137 -4.40 6.76 -7.66
C PHE A 137 -5.12 6.36 -6.39
N SER A 138 -5.24 5.05 -6.15
CA SER A 138 -5.99 4.50 -5.02
C SER A 138 -5.30 3.29 -4.39
N VAL A 139 -5.77 2.92 -3.20
CA VAL A 139 -5.22 1.85 -2.37
C VAL A 139 -6.25 1.41 -1.34
N TYR A 140 -6.23 0.15 -0.94
CA TYR A 140 -6.98 -0.33 0.21
C TYR A 140 -6.15 -0.19 1.48
N LEU A 141 -6.72 0.46 2.49
CA LEU A 141 -6.10 0.65 3.79
C LEU A 141 -7.03 0.12 4.89
N ALA A 142 -6.45 -0.42 5.95
CA ALA A 142 -7.17 -0.69 7.18
C ALA A 142 -6.36 -0.31 8.41
N ASN A 143 -7.06 0.19 9.43
CA ASN A 143 -6.52 0.37 10.76
C ASN A 143 -6.48 -0.98 11.48
N ILE A 144 -5.31 -1.40 11.96
CA ILE A 144 -5.18 -2.70 12.64
C ILE A 144 -5.66 -2.65 14.09
N ALA A 145 -5.85 -1.47 14.68
CA ALA A 145 -6.40 -1.33 16.01
C ALA A 145 -7.88 -1.71 16.06
N LYS A 146 -8.28 -2.43 17.13
CA LYS A 146 -9.68 -2.71 17.43
C LYS A 146 -10.38 -1.44 17.90
N LYS A 147 -11.67 -1.33 17.55
CA LYS A 147 -12.55 -0.28 18.05
C LYS A 147 -12.57 -0.23 19.58
N GLY A 148 -12.55 0.99 20.13
CA GLY A 148 -12.60 1.23 21.58
C GLY A 148 -11.22 1.22 22.26
N THR A 149 -10.14 1.08 21.50
CA THR A 149 -8.79 1.34 21.97
C THR A 149 -8.51 2.85 22.00
N ASN A 150 -7.58 3.29 22.86
CA ASN A 150 -7.11 4.68 22.91
C ASN A 150 -5.86 4.90 22.04
N LEU A 151 -5.70 4.09 20.99
CA LEU A 151 -4.56 4.16 20.06
C LEU A 151 -4.76 5.30 19.06
N THR A 152 -3.67 5.94 18.64
CA THR A 152 -3.71 6.98 17.60
C THR A 152 -4.13 6.33 16.28
N PRO A 153 -5.17 6.83 15.58
CA PRO A 153 -5.53 6.28 14.28
C PRO A 153 -4.46 6.61 13.22
N PRO A 154 -4.20 5.69 12.27
CA PRO A 154 -3.38 6.00 11.11
C PRO A 154 -4.07 7.04 10.23
N ASN A 155 -3.28 7.83 9.53
CA ASN A 155 -3.73 8.86 8.60
C ASN A 155 -2.70 8.93 7.47
N ILE A 156 -3.14 8.85 6.22
CA ILE A 156 -2.27 8.84 5.05
C ILE A 156 -2.57 10.08 4.20
N LYS A 157 -1.50 10.80 3.83
CA LYS A 157 -1.56 11.87 2.84
C LYS A 157 -1.09 11.34 1.49
N PHE A 158 -1.98 11.35 0.51
CA PHE A 158 -1.64 11.15 -0.89
C PHE A 158 -1.07 12.43 -1.46
N GLU A 159 -0.01 12.30 -2.26
CA GLU A 159 0.64 13.41 -2.92
C GLU A 159 1.05 13.01 -4.33
N VAL A 160 0.76 13.87 -5.31
CA VAL A 160 1.19 13.68 -6.70
C VAL A 160 2.00 14.89 -7.11
N GLN A 161 3.26 14.67 -7.48
CA GLN A 161 4.16 15.69 -8.01
C GLN A 161 4.55 15.36 -9.46
N THR A 162 4.92 16.34 -10.28
CA THR A 162 5.62 16.02 -11.54
C THR A 162 7.04 15.50 -11.24
N ALA A 163 7.49 14.52 -12.01
CA ALA A 163 8.86 14.02 -11.93
C ALA A 163 9.86 14.86 -12.76
N THR A 164 9.37 15.72 -13.66
CA THR A 164 10.23 16.51 -14.56
C THR A 164 10.72 17.82 -13.93
N THR A 165 10.00 18.31 -12.92
CA THR A 165 10.31 19.56 -12.23
C THR A 165 10.17 19.33 -10.73
N PRO A 166 11.30 19.30 -9.99
CA PRO A 166 11.26 19.00 -8.56
C PRO A 166 10.26 19.88 -7.80
N ASN A 167 9.56 19.29 -6.83
CA ASN A 167 8.65 19.98 -5.91
C ASN A 167 7.45 20.68 -6.55
N THR A 168 7.09 20.35 -7.79
CA THR A 168 5.88 20.88 -8.43
C THR A 168 4.70 19.94 -8.17
N LEU A 169 3.81 20.36 -7.28
CA LEU A 169 2.64 19.61 -6.82
C LEU A 169 1.50 19.66 -7.85
N LEU A 170 0.95 18.51 -8.21
CA LEU A 170 -0.27 18.37 -9.01
C LEU A 170 -1.52 18.22 -8.13
N GLY A 171 -1.37 17.67 -6.92
CA GLY A 171 -2.45 17.61 -5.95
C GLY A 171 -2.07 16.81 -4.70
N THR A 172 -2.89 16.96 -3.66
CA THR A 172 -2.77 16.19 -2.42
C THR A 172 -4.14 16.02 -1.78
N VAL A 173 -4.34 14.90 -1.08
CA VAL A 173 -5.49 14.68 -0.21
C VAL A 173 -5.05 13.86 1.00
N ALA A 174 -5.61 14.13 2.17
CA ALA A 174 -5.45 13.26 3.33
C ALA A 174 -6.67 12.36 3.47
N THR A 175 -6.47 11.13 3.94
CA THR A 175 -7.57 10.22 4.31
C THR A 175 -8.40 10.77 5.46
N GLY A 176 -7.82 11.67 6.26
CA GLY A 176 -8.25 11.84 7.65
C GLY A 176 -7.87 10.62 8.48
N ASP A 177 -8.38 10.56 9.70
CA ASP A 177 -8.13 9.41 10.57
C ASP A 177 -8.85 8.18 10.03
N ILE A 178 -8.09 7.10 9.78
CA ILE A 178 -8.62 5.83 9.33
C ILE A 178 -9.24 5.13 10.55
N PRO A 179 -10.57 4.94 10.56
CA PRO A 179 -11.29 4.49 11.75
C PRO A 179 -10.97 3.04 12.11
N ALA A 180 -10.92 2.77 13.42
CA ALA A 180 -10.89 1.42 13.97
C ALA A 180 -12.30 0.82 14.03
N TYR A 181 -12.42 -0.46 13.70
CA TYR A 181 -13.71 -1.18 13.67
C TYR A 181 -13.72 -2.37 14.64
N ALA A 182 -14.90 -2.93 14.88
CA ALA A 182 -15.04 -4.11 15.74
C ALA A 182 -14.48 -5.37 15.06
N THR A 183 -14.60 -5.43 13.74
CA THR A 183 -13.99 -6.40 12.83
C THR A 183 -13.08 -5.63 11.88
N LEU A 184 -11.94 -6.21 11.45
CA LEU A 184 -11.08 -5.55 10.48
C LEU A 184 -11.91 -5.22 9.23
N ALA A 185 -11.79 -3.98 8.75
CA ALA A 185 -12.48 -3.52 7.56
C ALA A 185 -11.51 -2.75 6.67
N TRP A 186 -11.32 -3.25 5.45
CA TRP A 186 -10.62 -2.54 4.39
C TRP A 186 -11.48 -1.43 3.83
N SER A 187 -10.87 -0.31 3.49
CA SER A 187 -11.53 0.81 2.81
C SER A 187 -10.62 1.34 1.72
N ASN A 188 -11.22 1.63 0.56
CA ASN A 188 -10.52 2.21 -0.56
C ASN A 188 -10.36 3.72 -0.36
N TYR A 189 -9.11 4.20 -0.39
CA TYR A 189 -8.76 5.61 -0.35
C TYR A 189 -7.95 5.99 -1.59
N GLY A 190 -8.03 7.25 -2.00
CA GLY A 190 -7.25 7.72 -3.14
C GLY A 190 -7.54 9.15 -3.53
N MET A 191 -6.96 9.55 -4.66
CA MET A 191 -7.20 10.84 -5.30
C MET A 191 -7.19 10.72 -6.82
N SER A 192 -7.87 11.66 -7.47
CA SER A 192 -7.69 11.88 -8.90
C SER A 192 -6.77 13.07 -9.17
N PHE A 193 -6.07 13.03 -10.28
CA PHE A 193 -5.27 14.15 -10.79
C PHE A 193 -5.32 14.18 -12.32
N ILE A 194 -5.00 15.35 -12.90
CA ILE A 194 -4.74 15.47 -14.34
C ILE A 194 -3.23 15.41 -14.56
N ALA A 195 -2.78 14.53 -15.45
CA ALA A 195 -1.36 14.45 -15.80
C ALA A 195 -0.94 15.70 -16.60
N MET A 196 -0.19 16.60 -15.97
CA MET A 196 0.35 17.81 -16.63
C MET A 196 1.66 17.52 -17.37
N THR A 197 2.27 16.36 -17.10
CA THR A 197 3.51 15.85 -17.70
C THR A 197 3.37 14.36 -17.97
N SER A 198 4.28 13.79 -18.75
CA SER A 198 4.29 12.35 -19.03
C SER A 198 4.89 11.52 -17.88
N SER A 199 5.34 12.15 -16.79
CA SER A 199 5.96 11.48 -15.66
C SER A 199 5.64 12.18 -14.34
N VAL A 200 5.16 11.41 -13.36
CA VAL A 200 4.77 11.89 -12.03
C VAL A 200 5.39 11.02 -10.95
N ILE A 201 5.48 11.57 -9.75
CA ILE A 201 5.80 10.83 -8.53
C ILE A 201 4.51 10.73 -7.72
N LEU A 202 4.11 9.49 -7.42
CA LEU A 202 3.02 9.16 -6.51
C LEU A 202 3.62 8.88 -5.13
N SER A 203 3.06 9.51 -4.10
CA SER A 203 3.48 9.30 -2.71
C SER A 203 2.29 9.01 -1.81
N MET A 204 2.46 8.06 -0.89
CA MET A 204 1.63 7.89 0.31
C MET A 204 2.51 8.18 1.52
N ILE A 205 2.16 9.24 2.25
CA ILE A 205 2.93 9.76 3.37
C ILE A 205 2.15 9.49 4.66
N SER A 206 2.79 8.87 5.66
CA SER A 206 2.18 8.77 6.99
C SER A 206 2.00 10.18 7.56
N ASN A 207 0.79 10.51 8.02
CA ASN A 207 0.39 11.85 8.45
C ASN A 207 -0.39 11.83 9.77
N ALA A 208 -0.27 10.75 10.55
CA ALA A 208 -0.88 10.65 11.87
C ALA A 208 -0.22 11.63 12.87
N SER A 209 -0.95 12.01 13.91
CA SER A 209 -0.51 12.99 14.93
C SER A 209 0.61 12.50 15.87
N GLY A 210 1.33 11.43 15.52
CA GLY A 210 2.29 10.75 16.39
C GLY A 210 1.63 9.95 17.54
N GLY A 211 2.46 9.34 18.39
CA GLY A 211 1.99 8.43 19.46
C GLY A 211 1.82 6.98 19.00
N GLY A 212 1.40 6.11 19.92
CA GLY A 212 1.31 4.67 19.67
C GLY A 212 0.04 4.24 18.94
N GLY A 213 0.20 3.38 17.94
CA GLY A 213 -0.89 2.63 17.30
C GLY A 213 -1.41 3.17 15.97
N ASN A 214 -0.71 4.15 15.38
CA ASN A 214 -0.91 4.65 14.01
C ASN A 214 -0.49 3.62 12.94
N ASP A 215 -0.64 2.35 13.26
CA ASP A 215 -0.23 1.20 12.49
C ASP A 215 -1.34 0.83 11.50
N LEU A 216 -0.95 0.43 10.30
CA LEU A 216 -1.89 0.15 9.22
C LEU A 216 -1.41 -0.98 8.32
N ILE A 217 -2.38 -1.59 7.66
CA ILE A 217 -2.15 -2.51 6.55
C ILE A 217 -2.58 -1.85 5.24
N VAL A 218 -1.82 -2.13 4.20
CA VAL A 218 -1.90 -1.53 2.87
C VAL A 218 -1.95 -2.65 1.85
N ASP A 219 -2.88 -2.56 0.91
CA ASP A 219 -3.03 -3.54 -0.17
C ASP A 219 -3.65 -2.91 -1.43
N ASP A 220 -3.55 -3.61 -2.56
CA ASP A 220 -4.18 -3.24 -3.83
C ASP A 220 -3.91 -1.78 -4.25
N ILE A 221 -2.63 -1.41 -4.38
CA ILE A 221 -2.26 -0.08 -4.87
C ILE A 221 -2.50 -0.03 -6.38
N THR A 222 -3.34 0.89 -6.84
CA THR A 222 -3.76 0.98 -8.24
C THR A 222 -3.59 2.37 -8.84
N LEU A 223 -3.25 2.43 -10.12
CA LEU A 223 -3.40 3.61 -10.96
C LEU A 223 -4.28 3.26 -12.16
N ARG A 224 -5.34 4.03 -12.40
CA ARG A 224 -6.29 3.84 -13.52
C ARG A 224 -6.59 5.12 -14.28
#